data_AF-A0AAF0UE90-F1
#
_entry.id   AF-A0AAF0UE90-F1
#
_cell.length_a   1.000
_cell.length_b   1.000
_cell.length_c   1.000
_cell.angle_alpha   90.00
_cell.angle_beta   90.00
_cell.angle_gamma   90.00
#
_symmetry.space_group_name_H-M   'P 1'
#
loop_
_entity.id
_entity.type
_entity.pdbx_description
1 polymer ?
#
loop_
_entity_poly.entity_id
_entity_poly.type
_entity_poly.pdbx_seq_one_letter_code
_entity_poly.pdbx_strand_id
1 'polypeptide(L)'
;MELNIEKDDILMVGTDGMLDNMNDSEIEEIVRRAINQNLKARELAKKIVNVALYNSFDRFADTPYARASKGRHKGGKVDDITVIVAYIQ
;
A
#
# COMPACT_ATOMS: atom_id res chain seq x y z
N MET A 1 -13.66 9.09 -14.48
CA MET A 1 -12.47 8.57 -15.16
C MET A 1 -12.70 7.08 -15.32
N GLU A 2 -12.63 6.58 -16.55
CA GLU A 2 -12.72 5.15 -16.83
C GLU A 2 -11.30 4.66 -17.16
N LEU A 3 -10.93 3.48 -16.66
CA LEU A 3 -9.65 2.85 -16.95
C LEU A 3 -9.93 1.53 -17.67
N ASN A 4 -9.29 1.32 -18.82
CA ASN A 4 -9.30 0.01 -19.47
C ASN A 4 -8.38 -0.91 -18.66
N ILE A 5 -8.88 -2.09 -18.31
CA ILE A 5 -8.16 -3.12 -17.56
C ILE A 5 -7.97 -4.32 -18.48
N GLU A 6 -6.78 -4.88 -18.50
CA GLU A 6 -6.40 -6.00 -19.33
C GLU A 6 -6.11 -7.25 -18.49
N LYS A 7 -5.99 -8.39 -19.18
CA LYS A 7 -5.55 -9.63 -18.55
C LYS A 7 -4.16 -9.44 -17.93
N ASP A 8 -3.94 -10.04 -16.77
CA ASP A 8 -2.71 -10.00 -15.97
C ASP A 8 -2.50 -8.66 -15.23
N ASP A 9 -3.45 -7.72 -15.29
CA ASP A 9 -3.48 -6.55 -14.43
C ASP A 9 -3.75 -6.92 -12.96
N ILE A 10 -3.23 -6.08 -12.07
CA ILE A 10 -3.49 -6.14 -10.63
C ILE A 10 -4.17 -4.85 -10.20
N LEU A 11 -5.42 -4.95 -9.76
CA LEU A 11 -6.13 -3.84 -9.14
C LEU A 11 -5.90 -3.86 -7.63
N MET A 12 -5.39 -2.76 -7.08
CA MET A 12 -5.26 -2.54 -5.64
C MET A 12 -6.04 -1.29 -5.24
N VAL A 13 -6.90 -1.42 -4.25
CA VAL A 13 -7.68 -0.32 -3.68
C VAL A 13 -7.39 -0.26 -2.19
N GLY A 14 -7.01 0.92 -1.70
CA GLY A 14 -6.69 1.14 -0.28
C GLY A 14 -7.39 2.39 0.26
N THR A 15 -7.64 2.42 1.57
CA THR A 15 -8.01 3.67 2.27
C THR A 15 -6.82 4.63 2.33
N ASP A 16 -7.07 5.87 2.73
CA ASP A 16 -6.00 6.83 3.01
C ASP A 16 -5.03 6.30 4.07
N GLY A 17 -5.49 5.55 5.07
CA GLY A 17 -4.61 4.86 6.02
C GLY A 17 -3.52 3.96 5.37
N MET A 18 -3.77 3.38 4.19
CA MET A 18 -2.74 2.68 3.41
C MET A 18 -1.82 3.69 2.69
N LEU A 19 -2.43 4.60 1.92
CA LEU A 19 -1.72 5.51 1.01
C LEU A 19 -0.89 6.58 1.75
N ASP A 20 -1.31 6.95 2.95
CA ASP A 20 -0.61 7.88 3.83
C ASP A 20 0.68 7.27 4.41
N ASN A 21 0.75 5.94 4.48
CA ASN A 21 1.78 5.19 5.20
C ASN A 21 2.68 4.33 4.30
N MET A 22 2.47 4.28 2.99
CA MET A 22 3.30 3.51 2.07
C MET A 22 3.69 4.33 0.84
N ASN A 23 4.96 4.24 0.44
CA ASN A 23 5.42 4.83 -0.81
C ASN A 23 5.08 3.91 -1.99
N ASP A 24 4.79 4.50 -3.16
CA ASP A 24 4.51 3.75 -4.39
C ASP A 24 5.62 2.72 -4.70
N SER A 25 6.89 3.08 -4.48
CA SER A 25 8.03 2.19 -4.68
C SER A 25 8.02 0.97 -3.75
N GLU A 26 7.56 1.12 -2.51
CA GLU A 26 7.41 -0.01 -1.57
C GLU A 26 6.29 -0.94 -2.00
N ILE A 27 5.16 -0.36 -2.45
CA ILE A 27 4.03 -1.11 -3.00
C ILE A 27 4.49 -1.92 -4.22
N GLU A 28 5.18 -1.27 -5.17
CA GLU A 28 5.71 -1.92 -6.37
C GLU A 28 6.66 -3.07 -6.03
N GLU A 29 7.57 -2.88 -5.08
CA GLU A 29 8.51 -3.93 -4.67
C GLU A 29 7.77 -5.14 -4.09
N ILE A 30 6.79 -4.91 -3.22
CA ILE A 30 5.97 -5.97 -2.61
C ILE A 30 5.18 -6.71 -3.68
N VAL A 31 4.57 -5.99 -4.64
CA VAL A 31 3.80 -6.57 -5.74
C VAL A 31 4.71 -7.42 -6.64
N ARG A 32 5.88 -6.94 -7.04
CA ARG A 32 6.85 -7.71 -7.84
C ARG A 32 7.27 -9.00 -7.15
N ARG A 33 7.57 -8.94 -5.86
CA ARG A 33 7.91 -10.13 -5.05
C ARG A 33 6.72 -11.09 -4.96
N ALA A 34 5.50 -10.58 -4.82
CA ALA A 34 4.28 -11.38 -4.77
C ALA A 34 4.01 -12.13 -6.07
N ILE A 35 4.20 -11.48 -7.22
CA ILE A 35 4.10 -12.11 -8.54
C ILE A 35 5.13 -13.24 -8.67
N ASN A 36 6.40 -12.97 -8.35
CA ASN A 36 7.47 -13.98 -8.42
C ASN A 36 7.23 -15.19 -7.50
N GLN A 37 6.54 -14.97 -6.38
CA GLN A 37 6.18 -16.01 -5.41
C GLN A 37 4.81 -16.63 -5.67
N ASN A 38 4.11 -16.19 -6.72
CA ASN A 38 2.76 -16.60 -7.09
C ASN A 38 1.76 -16.51 -5.91
N LEU A 39 1.85 -15.43 -5.12
CA LEU A 39 1.01 -15.23 -3.95
C LEU A 39 -0.43 -15.00 -4.35
N LYS A 40 -1.38 -15.54 -3.59
CA LYS A 40 -2.81 -15.26 -3.78
C LYS A 40 -3.12 -13.80 -3.44
N ALA A 41 -4.17 -13.23 -4.05
CA ALA A 41 -4.60 -11.85 -3.80
C ALA A 41 -4.77 -11.54 -2.30
N ARG A 42 -5.34 -12.45 -1.51
CA ARG A 42 -5.48 -12.30 -0.05
C ARG A 42 -4.13 -12.20 0.67
N GLU A 43 -3.11 -12.90 0.22
CA GLU A 43 -1.77 -12.89 0.82
C GLU A 43 -1.04 -11.59 0.50
N LEU A 44 -1.17 -11.10 -0.75
CA LEU A 44 -0.67 -9.78 -1.14
C LEU A 44 -1.38 -8.68 -0.33
N ALA A 45 -2.71 -8.70 -0.24
CA ALA A 45 -3.48 -7.74 0.55
C ALA A 45 -3.00 -7.70 2.02
N LYS A 46 -2.81 -8.87 2.64
CA LYS A 46 -2.28 -8.96 4.01
C LYS A 46 -0.87 -8.38 4.14
N LYS A 47 0.02 -8.62 3.16
CA LYS A 47 1.38 -8.05 3.17
C LYS A 47 1.32 -6.52 3.11
N ILE A 48 0.50 -5.95 2.23
CA ILE A 48 0.33 -4.50 2.10
C ILE A 48 -0.22 -3.90 3.39
N VAL A 49 -1.32 -4.45 3.93
CA VAL A 49 -1.90 -3.98 5.21
C VAL A 49 -0.88 -4.00 6.33
N ASN A 50 -0.09 -5.08 6.45
CA ASN A 50 0.88 -5.19 7.54
C ASN A 50 2.04 -4.19 7.42
N VAL A 51 2.50 -3.89 6.20
CA VAL A 51 3.55 -2.89 5.98
C VAL A 51 3.00 -1.48 6.24
N ALA A 52 1.81 -1.14 5.72
CA ALA A 52 1.15 0.12 6.04
C ALA A 52 0.94 0.29 7.54
N LEU A 53 0.49 -0.76 8.24
CA LEU A 53 0.30 -0.75 9.69
C LEU A 53 1.62 -0.56 10.44
N TYR A 54 2.69 -1.26 10.04
CA TYR A 54 4.01 -1.07 10.63
C TYR A 54 4.48 0.39 10.48
N ASN A 55 4.40 0.92 9.25
CA ASN A 55 4.79 2.30 8.96
C ASN A 55 3.93 3.32 9.73
N SER A 56 2.63 3.03 9.94
CA SER A 56 1.71 3.89 10.70
C SER A 56 2.15 4.13 12.15
N PHE A 57 2.82 3.15 12.77
CA PHE A 57 3.34 3.26 14.14
C PHE A 57 4.79 3.74 14.20
N ASP A 58 5.51 3.77 13.08
CA ASP A 58 6.88 4.25 13.04
C ASP A 58 6.93 5.78 13.02
N ARG A 59 7.37 6.36 14.15
CA ARG A 59 7.51 7.81 14.37
C ARG A 59 8.62 8.46 13.53
N PHE A 60 9.45 7.67 12.86
CA PHE A 60 10.57 8.13 12.06
C PHE A 60 10.46 7.73 10.58
N ALA A 61 9.42 6.99 10.19
CA ALA A 61 9.20 6.61 8.81
C ALA A 61 9.03 7.84 7.90
N ASP A 62 9.66 7.80 6.72
CA ASP A 62 9.42 8.75 5.65
C ASP A 62 8.18 8.33 4.85
N THR A 63 7.02 8.79 5.30
CA THR A 63 5.72 8.46 4.71
C THR A 63 5.16 9.61 3.87
N PRO A 64 4.29 9.32 2.88
CA PRO A 64 3.56 10.36 2.15
C PRO A 64 2.86 11.38 3.05
N TYR A 65 2.23 10.92 4.14
CA TYR A 65 1.61 11.80 5.14
C TYR A 65 2.60 12.76 5.80
N ALA A 66 3.75 12.25 6.27
CA ALA A 66 4.77 13.09 6.90
C ALA A 66 5.26 14.18 5.94
N ARG A 67 5.53 13.83 4.68
CA ARG A 67 5.97 14.78 3.64
C ARG A 67 4.89 15.82 3.32
N ALA A 68 3.64 15.38 3.17
CA ALA A 68 2.50 16.26 2.90
C ALA A 68 2.24 17.25 4.05
N SER A 69 2.59 16.90 5.29
CA SER A 69 2.43 17.76 6.47
C SER A 69 3.31 19.02 6.46
N LYS A 70 4.31 19.10 5.58
CA LYS A 70 5.30 20.20 5.52
C LYS A 70 5.99 20.46 6.88
N GLY A 71 6.31 19.38 7.59
CA GLY A 71 7.03 19.42 8.88
C GLY A 71 6.14 19.56 10.12
N ARG A 72 4.81 19.54 9.96
CA ARG A 72 3.85 19.55 11.10
C ARG A 72 3.73 18.18 11.76
N HIS A 73 3.92 17.11 11.00
CA HIS A 73 3.90 15.73 11.47
C HIS A 73 5.20 15.02 11.06
N LYS A 74 5.60 14.02 11.86
CA LYS A 74 6.75 13.15 11.61
C LYS A 74 6.31 11.70 11.75
N GLY A 75 6.85 10.81 10.92
CA GLY A 75 6.51 9.40 10.93
C GLY A 75 5.15 9.09 10.30
N GLY A 76 4.68 7.88 10.55
CA GLY A 76 3.38 7.40 10.09
C GLY A 76 2.17 8.09 10.74
N LYS A 77 1.02 7.86 10.12
CA LYS A 77 -0.31 8.26 10.58
C LYS A 77 -1.05 7.02 11.09
N VAL A 78 -1.30 6.94 12.39
CA VAL A 78 -2.14 5.88 12.96
C VAL A 78 -3.58 6.07 12.47
N ASP A 79 -4.08 5.11 11.69
CA ASP A 79 -5.37 5.21 11.01
C ASP A 79 -5.96 3.82 10.74
N ASP A 80 -7.23 3.77 10.34
CA ASP A 80 -7.88 2.54 9.87
C ASP A 80 -7.38 2.18 8.47
N ILE A 81 -6.86 0.96 8.31
CA ILE A 81 -6.22 0.49 7.08
C ILE A 81 -7.05 -0.63 6.47
N THR A 82 -7.63 -0.37 5.30
CA THR A 82 -8.34 -1.38 4.50
C THR A 82 -7.70 -1.46 3.12
N VAL A 83 -7.47 -2.69 2.64
CA VAL A 83 -6.90 -2.97 1.32
C VAL A 83 -7.66 -4.10 0.63
N ILE A 84 -8.02 -3.87 -0.63
CA ILE A 84 -8.59 -4.85 -1.55
C ILE A 84 -7.57 -5.09 -2.66
N VAL A 85 -7.37 -6.35 -3.01
CA VAL A 85 -6.53 -6.78 -4.13
C VAL A 85 -7.34 -7.70 -5.02
N ALA A 86 -7.30 -7.44 -6.32
CA ALA A 86 -7.88 -8.30 -7.36
C ALA A 86 -6.84 -8.55 -8.45
N TYR A 87 -6.69 -9.82 -8.83
CA TYR A 87 -5.95 -10.21 -10.03
C TYR A 87 -6.94 -10.37 -11.16
N ILE A 88 -6.64 -9.77 -12.30
CA ILE A 88 -7.49 -9.79 -13.48
C ILE A 88 -6.97 -10.91 -14.37
N GLN A 89 -7.79 -11.93 -14.62
CA GLN A 89 -7.40 -13.20 -15.23
C GLN A 89 -8.29 -13.54 -16.42
#